data_AF-A0A3P6TTI7-F1
#
_entry.id   AF-A0A3P6TTI7-F1
#
_cell.length_a   1.000
_cell.length_b   1.000
_cell.length_c   1.000
_cell.angle_alpha   90.00
_cell.angle_beta   90.00
_cell.angle_gamma   90.00
#
_symmetry.space_group_name_H-M   'P 1'
#
loop_
_entity.id
_entity.type
_entity.pdbx_description
1 polymer ?
#
loop_
_entity_poly.entity_id
_entity_poly.type
_entity_poly.pdbx_seq_one_letter_code
_entity_poly.pdbx_strand_id
1 'polypeptide(L)'
;MPQKLQLISLSSSNRECVADIAGSSQLPLLFSLILQNHSFIPTVLSTMITLASNTKIVKESLEYGCLLHILSVFFNDQFDPATRILAAELLAKMQADKLTGPRWSRFIMRFLPPIFTDVLRDSPQTALSMFDSTHENPELIWNGAIRSNVKNVVLQELNQLSSLHLQNPCTKWKMGAADEKCAYSDVMDNELVIAGVFLRLFIANPSWQVRHPKQFTAELVEKVLECMERPIPDMNTITSAFVALLSNHPTVANHLPAQGYLPQFCALMSSSTNHASHSTIIILSHLAENTYCADSLAKLNCIGGIMKLMKQQPALIRDSAHALKCLLKRNCNELAAQMLSTGMVEYLLQLLGDNMKGVDSVAAAKAEIVGALKNVSLDLQYGAKIAEILSESSIWAQYKDQRHDLFIPANNVHAITGASSGIAGYLTERMFTPPSTNFTPPPISSKKLDDG
;
A
#
# COMPACT_ATOMS: atom_id res chain seq x y z
N MET A 1 8.26 -44.92 29.64
CA MET A 1 7.85 -43.79 28.76
C MET A 1 8.91 -43.42 27.71
N PRO A 2 10.19 -43.13 28.05
CA PRO A 2 11.17 -42.67 27.05
C PRO A 2 11.41 -43.68 25.92
N GLN A 3 11.45 -44.97 26.26
CA GLN A 3 11.63 -46.06 25.28
C GLN A 3 10.47 -46.17 24.27
N LYS A 4 9.23 -45.87 24.66
CA LYS A 4 8.07 -45.90 23.73
C LYS A 4 8.15 -44.76 22.72
N LEU A 5 8.60 -43.58 23.15
CA LEU A 5 8.75 -42.41 22.29
C LEU A 5 9.93 -42.55 21.32
N GLN A 6 11.05 -43.12 21.80
CA GLN A 6 12.18 -43.51 20.96
C GLN A 6 11.78 -44.56 19.93
N LEU A 7 10.96 -45.55 20.30
CA LEU A 7 10.47 -46.58 19.38
C LEU A 7 9.56 -45.97 18.30
N ILE A 8 8.63 -45.07 18.67
CA ILE A 8 7.80 -44.33 17.70
C ILE A 8 8.65 -43.44 16.79
N SER A 9 9.67 -42.76 17.32
CA SER A 9 10.61 -41.94 16.54
C SER A 9 11.43 -42.78 15.54
N LEU A 10 11.87 -43.97 15.96
CA LEU A 10 12.54 -44.91 15.07
C LEU A 10 11.58 -45.42 13.99
N SER A 11 10.36 -45.78 14.39
CA SER A 11 9.31 -46.27 13.50
C SER A 11 8.79 -45.21 12.53
N SER A 12 8.80 -43.92 12.88
CA SER A 12 8.36 -42.85 11.97
C SER A 12 9.27 -42.70 10.74
N SER A 13 10.49 -43.25 10.79
CA SER A 13 11.41 -43.27 9.65
C SER A 13 10.99 -44.25 8.54
N ASN A 14 10.04 -45.16 8.81
CA ASN A 14 9.51 -46.13 7.83
C ASN A 14 8.08 -45.77 7.40
N ARG A 15 7.85 -45.63 6.08
CA ARG A 15 6.55 -45.24 5.50
C ARG A 15 5.39 -46.18 5.86
N GLU A 16 5.64 -47.48 5.98
CA GLU A 16 4.61 -48.46 6.34
C GLU A 16 4.19 -48.29 7.80
N CYS A 17 5.17 -48.11 8.70
CA CYS A 17 4.90 -47.83 10.11
C CYS A 17 4.16 -46.49 10.32
N VAL A 18 4.41 -45.47 9.49
CA VAL A 18 3.66 -44.20 9.54
C VAL A 18 2.17 -44.42 9.20
N ALA A 19 1.87 -45.31 8.24
CA ALA A 19 0.50 -45.67 7.90
C ALA A 19 -0.20 -46.44 9.04
N ASP A 20 0.51 -47.36 9.69
CA ASP A 20 0.00 -48.12 10.83
C ASP A 20 -0.22 -47.23 12.06
N ILE A 21 0.69 -46.28 12.33
CA ILE A 21 0.53 -45.29 13.39
C ILE A 21 -0.69 -44.41 13.13
N ALA A 22 -0.91 -43.98 11.88
CA ALA A 22 -2.11 -43.25 11.47
C ALA A 22 -3.40 -44.09 11.62
N GLY A 23 -3.30 -45.42 11.63
CA GLY A 23 -4.39 -46.34 11.92
C GLY A 23 -4.74 -46.43 13.40
N SER A 24 -3.80 -46.14 14.31
CA SER A 24 -3.91 -46.46 15.74
C SER A 24 -4.72 -45.47 16.60
N SER A 25 -5.15 -44.31 16.08
CA SER A 25 -5.94 -43.28 16.80
C SER A 25 -5.34 -42.71 18.10
N GLN A 26 -4.07 -42.98 18.42
CA GLN A 26 -3.41 -42.54 19.67
C GLN A 26 -2.62 -41.23 19.59
N LEU A 27 -2.72 -40.50 18.48
CA LEU A 27 -2.11 -39.17 18.31
C LEU A 27 -2.40 -38.18 19.46
N PRO A 28 -3.61 -38.11 20.06
CA PRO A 28 -3.91 -37.21 21.18
C PRO A 28 -3.04 -37.45 22.42
N LEU A 29 -2.67 -38.72 22.68
CA LEU A 29 -1.83 -39.12 23.80
C LEU A 29 -0.36 -38.72 23.61
N LEU A 30 0.11 -38.60 22.36
CA LEU A 30 1.45 -38.08 22.05
C LEU A 30 1.53 -36.56 22.28
N PHE A 31 0.45 -35.82 22.01
CA PHE A 31 0.40 -34.37 22.21
C PHE A 31 0.28 -33.97 23.69
N SER A 32 -0.45 -34.74 24.50
CA SER A 32 -0.49 -34.51 25.95
C SER A 32 0.86 -34.76 26.62
N LEU A 33 1.71 -35.62 26.05
CA LEU A 33 3.09 -35.84 26.52
C LEU A 33 4.03 -34.65 26.23
N ILE A 34 3.76 -33.83 25.20
CA ILE A 34 4.52 -32.58 24.91
C ILE A 34 4.38 -31.60 26.08
N LEU A 35 3.21 -31.52 26.71
CA LEU A 35 2.94 -30.59 27.81
C LEU A 35 3.55 -31.01 29.15
N GLN A 36 3.87 -32.29 29.32
CA GLN A 36 4.24 -32.83 30.63
C GLN A 36 5.73 -32.85 30.89
N ASN A 37 6.58 -32.85 29.86
CA ASN A 37 8.04 -32.91 30.02
C ASN A 37 8.78 -32.11 28.94
N HIS A 38 9.35 -30.97 29.35
CA HIS A 38 10.15 -30.09 28.48
C HIS A 38 11.32 -30.81 27.78
N SER A 39 11.88 -31.86 28.39
CA SER A 39 13.03 -32.60 27.85
C SER A 39 12.72 -33.42 26.58
N PHE A 40 11.45 -33.78 26.32
CA PHE A 40 11.07 -34.61 25.18
C PHE A 40 10.49 -33.81 24.01
N ILE A 41 10.22 -32.52 24.20
CA ILE A 41 9.60 -31.65 23.19
C ILE A 41 10.35 -31.70 21.84
N PRO A 42 11.69 -31.60 21.77
CA PRO A 42 12.40 -31.62 20.48
C PRO A 42 12.20 -32.94 19.74
N THR A 43 12.26 -34.08 20.44
CA THR A 43 12.06 -35.41 19.87
C THR A 43 10.62 -35.62 19.39
N VAL A 44 9.64 -35.06 20.11
CA VAL A 44 8.24 -35.12 19.66
C VAL A 44 8.03 -34.29 18.41
N LEU A 45 8.56 -33.07 18.36
CA LEU A 45 8.46 -32.21 17.19
C LEU A 45 9.10 -32.86 15.96
N SER A 46 10.32 -33.43 16.08
CA SER A 46 10.99 -34.11 14.97
C SER A 46 10.22 -35.34 14.47
N THR A 47 9.65 -36.12 15.39
CA THR A 47 8.80 -37.27 15.06
C THR A 47 7.54 -36.81 14.33
N MET A 48 6.90 -35.74 14.81
CA MET A 48 5.71 -35.15 14.20
C MET A 48 5.98 -34.58 12.81
N ILE A 49 7.14 -33.96 12.57
CA ILE A 49 7.55 -33.50 11.23
C ILE A 49 7.60 -34.67 10.25
N THR A 50 8.09 -35.83 10.70
CA THR A 50 8.20 -37.02 9.85
C THR A 50 6.81 -37.63 9.60
N LEU A 51 5.99 -37.74 10.65
CA LEU A 51 4.61 -38.24 10.59
C LEU A 51 3.68 -37.34 9.75
N ALA A 52 3.93 -36.03 9.71
CA ALA A 52 3.17 -35.05 8.92
C ALA A 52 3.25 -35.31 7.40
N SER A 53 4.02 -36.29 6.94
CA SER A 53 3.96 -36.80 5.57
C SER A 53 2.63 -37.53 5.25
N ASN A 54 1.86 -37.92 6.27
CA ASN A 54 0.55 -38.55 6.12
C ASN A 54 -0.59 -37.56 6.42
N THR A 55 -1.41 -37.24 5.42
CA THR A 55 -2.50 -36.26 5.53
C THR A 55 -3.54 -36.62 6.59
N LYS A 56 -3.77 -37.90 6.89
CA LYS A 56 -4.67 -38.30 7.98
C LYS A 56 -4.15 -37.81 9.33
N ILE A 57 -2.84 -37.94 9.55
CA ILE A 57 -2.17 -37.45 10.76
C ILE A 57 -2.27 -35.92 10.83
N VAL A 58 -2.00 -35.23 9.72
CA VAL A 58 -2.10 -33.75 9.64
C VAL A 58 -3.52 -33.28 9.99
N LYS A 59 -4.54 -33.96 9.47
CA LYS A 59 -5.95 -33.67 9.76
C LYS A 59 -6.30 -33.91 11.23
N GLU A 60 -6.01 -35.09 11.74
CA GLU A 60 -6.33 -35.46 13.13
C GLU A 60 -5.57 -34.57 14.12
N SER A 61 -4.30 -34.26 13.85
CA SER A 61 -3.49 -33.36 14.69
C SER A 61 -4.19 -32.02 14.90
N LEU A 62 -4.76 -31.45 13.84
CA LEU A 62 -5.51 -30.20 13.95
C LEU A 62 -6.79 -30.35 14.77
N GLU A 63 -7.53 -31.45 14.58
CA GLU A 63 -8.78 -31.74 15.32
C GLU A 63 -8.55 -31.94 16.81
N TYR A 64 -7.36 -32.39 17.23
CA TYR A 64 -7.00 -32.56 18.64
C TYR A 64 -6.25 -31.37 19.23
N GLY A 65 -6.14 -30.25 18.51
CA GLY A 65 -5.55 -29.01 19.04
C GLY A 65 -4.03 -28.95 19.02
N CYS A 66 -3.36 -29.81 18.24
CA CYS A 66 -1.89 -29.83 18.09
C CYS A 66 -1.33 -28.43 17.76
N LEU A 67 -2.06 -27.62 16.99
CA LEU A 67 -1.69 -26.24 16.69
C LEU A 67 -1.36 -25.43 17.95
N LEU A 68 -2.18 -25.50 19.00
CA LEU A 68 -1.96 -24.75 20.24
C LEU A 68 -0.67 -25.18 20.96
N HIS A 69 -0.35 -26.47 20.92
CA HIS A 69 0.90 -27.00 21.48
C HIS A 69 2.12 -26.54 20.69
N ILE A 70 2.03 -26.52 19.35
CA ILE A 70 3.14 -26.07 18.52
C ILE A 70 3.36 -24.56 18.73
N LEU A 71 2.28 -23.77 18.78
CA LEU A 71 2.36 -22.33 19.04
C LEU A 71 2.90 -22.03 20.44
N SER A 72 2.51 -22.79 21.47
CA SER A 72 3.03 -22.56 22.83
C SER A 72 4.54 -22.82 22.93
N VAL A 73 5.08 -23.78 22.16
CA VAL A 73 6.53 -23.98 22.06
C VAL A 73 7.17 -22.85 21.24
N PHE A 74 6.63 -22.53 20.06
CA PHE A 74 7.17 -21.50 19.18
C PHE A 74 7.22 -20.11 19.86
N PHE A 75 6.21 -19.77 20.65
CA PHE A 75 6.11 -18.47 21.31
C PHE A 75 6.87 -18.37 22.63
N ASN A 76 7.32 -19.47 23.22
CA ASN A 76 7.92 -19.43 24.56
C ASN A 76 9.44 -19.22 24.48
N ASP A 77 9.88 -18.05 24.97
CA ASP A 77 11.27 -17.60 24.94
C ASP A 77 12.18 -18.39 25.90
N GLN A 78 11.60 -19.22 26.79
CA GLN A 78 12.35 -20.12 27.67
C GLN A 78 12.92 -21.34 26.95
N PHE A 79 12.38 -21.69 25.78
CA PHE A 79 12.93 -22.76 24.96
C PHE A 79 14.14 -22.27 24.18
N ASP A 80 15.08 -23.19 23.94
CA ASP A 80 16.22 -22.92 23.08
C ASP A 80 15.74 -22.59 21.64
N PRO A 81 16.46 -21.73 20.90
CA PRO A 81 16.07 -21.35 19.55
C PRO A 81 15.89 -22.54 18.60
N ALA A 82 16.67 -23.62 18.75
CA ALA A 82 16.56 -24.79 17.87
C ALA A 82 15.22 -25.52 18.05
N THR A 83 14.75 -25.69 19.29
CA THR A 83 13.42 -26.25 19.58
C THR A 83 12.30 -25.37 19.03
N ARG A 84 12.42 -24.04 19.13
CA ARG A 84 11.44 -23.11 18.54
C ARG A 84 11.43 -23.16 17.01
N ILE A 85 12.60 -23.34 16.39
CA ILE A 85 12.72 -23.56 14.93
C ILE A 85 12.04 -24.87 14.52
N LEU A 86 12.20 -25.96 15.27
CA LEU A 86 11.50 -27.22 15.00
C LEU A 86 9.97 -27.06 15.05
N ALA A 87 9.47 -26.24 15.98
CA ALA A 87 8.04 -25.92 16.05
C ALA A 87 7.58 -25.15 14.79
N ALA A 88 8.36 -24.15 14.36
CA ALA A 88 8.11 -23.42 13.12
C ALA A 88 8.17 -24.31 11.86
N GLU A 89 9.13 -25.24 11.78
CA GLU A 89 9.25 -26.23 10.72
C GLU A 89 8.02 -27.15 10.66
N LEU A 90 7.51 -27.58 11.82
CA LEU A 90 6.30 -28.38 11.89
C LEU A 90 5.07 -27.58 11.39
N LEU A 91 4.93 -26.30 11.77
CA LEU A 91 3.86 -25.44 11.23
C LEU A 91 3.96 -25.30 9.72
N ALA A 92 5.16 -25.08 9.19
CA ALA A 92 5.40 -24.99 7.75
C ALA A 92 5.02 -26.29 7.03
N LYS A 93 5.41 -27.44 7.58
CA LYS A 93 5.10 -28.77 7.05
C LYS A 93 3.60 -29.06 7.02
N MET A 94 2.89 -28.73 8.10
CA MET A 94 1.44 -28.92 8.20
C MET A 94 0.66 -28.04 7.22
N GLN A 95 1.11 -26.80 7.01
CA GLN A 95 0.54 -25.88 6.00
C GLN A 95 0.80 -26.31 4.56
N ALA A 96 1.89 -27.03 4.31
CA ALA A 96 2.23 -27.55 2.97
C ALA A 96 1.41 -28.79 2.56
N ASP A 97 0.57 -29.34 3.45
CA ASP A 97 -0.30 -30.48 3.11
C ASP A 97 -1.34 -30.08 2.06
N LYS A 98 -1.53 -30.94 1.05
CA LYS A 98 -2.37 -30.64 -0.12
C LYS A 98 -3.86 -30.54 0.18
N LEU A 99 -4.38 -31.29 1.17
CA LEU A 99 -5.82 -31.36 1.44
C LEU A 99 -6.24 -30.47 2.61
N THR A 100 -5.37 -30.36 3.62
CA THR A 100 -5.67 -29.69 4.88
C THR A 100 -4.80 -28.46 5.14
N GLY A 101 -3.79 -28.19 4.30
CA GLY A 101 -2.91 -27.02 4.40
C GLY A 101 -3.66 -25.69 4.48
N PRO A 102 -4.64 -25.38 3.60
CA PRO A 102 -5.42 -24.15 3.69
C PRO A 102 -6.17 -24.00 5.03
N ARG A 103 -6.60 -25.13 5.62
CA ARG A 103 -7.25 -25.14 6.93
C ARG A 103 -6.23 -24.81 8.03
N TRP A 104 -5.02 -25.35 7.97
CA TRP A 104 -3.93 -25.02 8.89
C TRP A 104 -3.53 -23.54 8.81
N SER A 105 -3.30 -23.01 7.60
CA SER A 105 -2.97 -21.59 7.41
C SER A 105 -4.06 -20.68 7.99
N ARG A 106 -5.34 -21.01 7.79
CA ARG A 106 -6.46 -20.26 8.39
C ARG A 106 -6.38 -20.19 9.92
N PHE A 107 -6.15 -21.30 10.59
CA PHE A 107 -6.07 -21.29 12.06
C PHE A 107 -4.77 -20.66 12.58
N ILE A 108 -3.67 -20.74 11.83
CA ILE A 108 -2.45 -20.00 12.18
C ILE A 108 -2.70 -18.49 12.11
N MET A 109 -3.43 -18.03 11.09
CA MET A 109 -3.80 -16.62 10.91
C MET A 109 -4.69 -16.07 12.04
N ARG A 110 -5.29 -16.92 12.87
CA ARG A 110 -6.00 -16.48 14.08
C ARG A 110 -5.04 -15.96 15.16
N PHE A 111 -3.82 -16.48 15.22
CA PHE A 111 -2.84 -16.15 16.26
C PHE A 111 -1.66 -15.33 15.73
N LEU A 112 -1.33 -15.45 14.44
CA LEU A 112 -0.24 -14.74 13.80
C LEU A 112 -0.73 -13.97 12.57
N PRO A 113 -0.27 -12.73 12.35
CA PRO A 113 -0.58 -11.98 11.12
C PRO A 113 -0.27 -12.77 9.84
N PRO A 114 -1.03 -12.58 8.74
CA PRO A 114 -0.89 -13.38 7.51
C PRO A 114 0.54 -13.46 6.93
N ILE A 115 1.37 -12.43 7.11
CA ILE A 115 2.79 -12.47 6.70
C ILE A 115 3.56 -13.66 7.28
N PHE A 116 3.22 -14.11 8.50
CA PHE A 116 3.89 -15.24 9.13
C PHE A 116 3.64 -16.56 8.40
N THR A 117 2.50 -16.76 7.73
CA THR A 117 2.25 -18.03 7.03
C THR A 117 3.20 -18.23 5.86
N ASP A 118 3.56 -17.15 5.18
CA ASP A 118 4.50 -17.17 4.05
C ASP A 118 5.93 -17.31 4.58
N VAL A 119 6.31 -16.49 5.57
CA VAL A 119 7.67 -16.55 6.15
C VAL A 119 7.96 -17.90 6.81
N LEU A 120 6.97 -18.53 7.45
CA LEU A 120 7.10 -19.90 7.98
C LEU A 120 7.38 -20.91 6.86
N ARG A 121 6.73 -20.78 5.71
CA ARG A 121 6.91 -21.68 4.56
C ARG A 121 8.28 -21.50 3.91
N ASP A 122 8.76 -20.26 3.82
CA ASP A 122 10.01 -19.93 3.16
C ASP A 122 11.22 -20.22 4.05
N SER A 123 11.21 -19.73 5.30
CA SER A 123 12.30 -19.93 6.27
C SER A 123 11.79 -19.88 7.72
N PRO A 124 11.70 -21.05 8.38
CA PRO A 124 11.34 -21.15 9.80
C PRO A 124 12.24 -20.35 10.74
N GLN A 125 13.54 -20.23 10.42
CA GLN A 125 14.50 -19.42 11.17
C GLN A 125 14.20 -17.92 11.06
N THR A 126 13.86 -17.46 9.85
CA THR A 126 13.46 -16.07 9.61
C THR A 126 12.15 -15.76 10.31
N ALA A 127 11.19 -16.71 10.32
CA ALA A 127 9.93 -16.56 11.04
C ALA A 127 10.14 -16.37 12.54
N LEU A 128 11.09 -17.11 13.14
CA LEU A 128 11.44 -16.96 14.55
C LEU A 128 12.06 -15.58 14.83
N SER A 129 13.04 -15.17 14.03
CA SER A 129 13.67 -13.85 14.15
C SER A 129 12.64 -12.71 14.03
N MET A 130 11.73 -12.83 13.06
CA MET A 130 10.63 -11.89 12.84
C MET A 130 9.62 -11.90 14.00
N PHE A 131 9.36 -13.07 14.59
CA PHE A 131 8.48 -13.19 15.75
C PHE A 131 9.09 -12.50 16.97
N ASP A 132 10.38 -12.67 17.25
CA ASP A 132 11.01 -12.06 18.44
C ASP A 132 11.27 -10.55 18.29
N SER A 133 11.41 -10.09 17.05
CA SER A 133 11.66 -8.69 16.70
C SER A 133 10.41 -7.83 16.80
N THR A 134 10.59 -6.51 16.94
CA THR A 134 9.50 -5.54 16.84
C THR A 134 9.44 -4.97 15.43
N HIS A 135 8.26 -4.97 14.83
CA HIS A 135 8.01 -4.47 13.49
C HIS A 135 6.83 -3.49 13.53
N GLU A 136 7.04 -2.32 12.94
CA GLU A 136 5.96 -1.38 12.66
C GLU A 136 6.20 -0.85 11.24
N ASN A 137 5.50 -1.44 10.28
CA ASN A 137 5.56 -1.09 8.87
C ASN A 137 4.17 -1.22 8.23
N PRO A 138 3.98 -0.73 6.99
CA PRO A 138 2.67 -0.73 6.34
C PRO A 138 1.97 -2.09 6.21
N GLU A 139 2.67 -3.22 6.34
CA GLU A 139 2.08 -4.56 6.24
C GLU A 139 2.12 -5.38 7.54
N LEU A 140 2.75 -4.85 8.60
CA LEU A 140 2.89 -5.53 9.87
C LEU A 140 3.06 -4.56 11.04
N ILE A 141 2.12 -4.65 11.99
CA ILE A 141 2.26 -4.11 13.34
C ILE A 141 2.45 -5.29 14.29
N TRP A 142 3.66 -5.45 14.81
CA TRP A 142 4.05 -6.54 15.68
C TRP A 142 5.00 -6.05 16.77
N ASN A 143 4.50 -5.89 17.99
CA ASN A 143 5.27 -5.37 19.12
C ASN A 143 5.16 -6.29 20.34
N GLY A 144 5.92 -5.98 21.40
CA GLY A 144 5.95 -6.79 22.63
C GLY A 144 4.58 -6.94 23.30
N ALA A 145 3.70 -5.94 23.19
CA ALA A 145 2.35 -6.00 23.75
C ALA A 145 1.48 -7.00 22.98
N ILE A 146 1.47 -6.94 21.64
CA ILE A 146 0.76 -7.89 20.78
C ILE A 146 1.29 -9.30 21.00
N ARG A 147 2.61 -9.47 21.03
CA ARG A 147 3.27 -10.75 21.34
C ARG A 147 2.78 -11.34 22.65
N SER A 148 2.77 -10.52 23.70
CA SER A 148 2.34 -10.95 25.04
C SER A 148 0.85 -11.31 25.05
N ASN A 149 0.01 -10.54 24.36
CA ASN A 149 -1.42 -10.84 24.24
C ASN A 149 -1.66 -12.17 23.54
N VAL A 150 -1.05 -12.36 22.37
CA VAL A 150 -1.14 -13.61 21.59
C VAL A 150 -0.62 -14.81 22.40
N LYS A 151 0.50 -14.65 23.11
CA LYS A 151 1.03 -15.68 24.05
C LYS A 151 -0.02 -16.05 25.11
N ASN A 152 -0.64 -15.06 25.73
CA ASN A 152 -1.66 -15.28 26.76
C ASN A 152 -2.90 -15.99 26.22
N VAL A 153 -3.40 -15.57 25.05
CA VAL A 153 -4.58 -16.20 24.41
C VAL A 153 -4.30 -17.67 24.09
N VAL A 154 -3.14 -17.98 23.49
CA VAL A 154 -2.76 -19.39 23.20
C VAL A 154 -2.65 -20.21 24.49
N LEU A 155 -2.02 -19.67 25.54
CA LEU A 155 -1.90 -20.38 26.81
C LEU A 155 -3.27 -20.61 27.49
N GLN A 156 -4.19 -19.65 27.39
CA GLN A 156 -5.55 -19.80 27.92
C GLN A 156 -6.31 -20.90 27.20
N GLU A 157 -6.32 -20.90 25.85
CA GLU A 157 -6.97 -21.94 25.06
C GLU A 157 -6.35 -23.32 25.30
N LEU A 158 -5.02 -23.38 25.42
CA LEU A 158 -4.29 -24.61 25.70
C LEU A 158 -4.61 -25.18 27.09
N ASN A 159 -4.71 -24.32 28.12
CA ASN A 159 -5.09 -24.73 29.47
C ASN A 159 -6.53 -25.24 29.52
N GLN A 160 -7.45 -24.59 28.81
CA GLN A 160 -8.83 -25.06 28.66
C GLN A 160 -8.87 -26.44 27.99
N LEU A 161 -8.18 -26.61 26.86
CA LEU A 161 -8.10 -27.89 26.17
C LEU A 161 -7.50 -28.99 27.05
N SER A 162 -6.41 -28.67 27.77
CA SER A 162 -5.75 -29.60 28.69
C SER A 162 -6.68 -30.06 29.82
N SER A 163 -7.50 -29.15 30.37
CA SER A 163 -8.49 -29.49 31.39
C SER A 163 -9.57 -30.45 30.86
N LEU A 164 -9.97 -30.31 29.60
CA LEU A 164 -10.91 -31.21 28.94
C LEU A 164 -10.27 -32.56 28.60
N HIS A 165 -9.00 -32.57 28.20
CA HIS A 165 -8.24 -33.80 27.93
C HIS A 165 -8.00 -34.63 29.19
N LEU A 166 -7.86 -34.00 30.36
CA LEU A 166 -7.81 -34.69 31.65
C LEU A 166 -9.12 -35.47 31.94
N GLN A 167 -10.26 -34.95 31.48
CA GLN A 167 -11.56 -35.62 31.63
C GLN A 167 -11.78 -36.67 30.54
N ASN A 168 -11.44 -36.34 29.29
CA ASN A 168 -11.57 -37.23 28.14
C ASN A 168 -10.43 -36.96 27.13
N PRO A 169 -9.44 -37.86 27.04
CA PRO A 169 -8.29 -37.72 26.12
C PRO A 169 -8.67 -37.67 24.64
N CYS A 170 -9.87 -38.15 24.26
CA CYS A 170 -10.37 -38.12 22.89
C CYS A 170 -11.18 -36.85 22.58
N THR A 171 -11.18 -35.85 23.47
CA THR A 171 -11.87 -34.57 23.22
C THR A 171 -11.21 -33.83 22.07
N LYS A 172 -12.00 -33.52 21.05
CA LYS A 172 -11.58 -32.67 19.94
C LYS A 172 -11.51 -31.22 20.38
N TRP A 173 -10.53 -30.49 19.87
CA TRP A 173 -10.44 -29.06 20.06
C TRP A 173 -11.67 -28.38 19.44
N LYS A 174 -12.39 -27.61 20.25
CA LYS A 174 -13.50 -26.78 19.79
C LYS A 174 -12.92 -25.62 19.00
N MET A 175 -12.62 -25.89 17.74
CA MET A 175 -12.20 -24.90 16.77
C MET A 175 -13.32 -23.88 16.67
N GLY A 176 -13.03 -22.64 17.03
CA GLY A 176 -13.99 -21.55 16.95
C GLY A 176 -14.58 -21.41 15.55
N ALA A 177 -15.77 -20.78 15.49
CA ALA A 177 -16.39 -20.45 14.23
C ALA A 177 -15.43 -19.60 13.36
N ALA A 178 -15.62 -19.64 12.05
CA ALA A 178 -14.76 -18.93 11.09
C ALA A 178 -14.69 -17.40 11.34
N ASP A 179 -15.66 -16.85 12.08
CA ASP A 179 -15.80 -15.41 12.37
C ASP A 179 -15.28 -15.01 13.77
N GLU A 180 -14.59 -15.90 14.49
CA GLU A 180 -14.02 -15.55 15.79
C GLU A 180 -12.85 -14.58 15.62
N LYS A 181 -12.85 -13.49 16.40
CA LYS A 181 -11.84 -12.43 16.31
C LYS A 181 -10.43 -13.01 16.50
N CYS A 182 -9.48 -12.52 15.70
CA CYS A 182 -8.07 -12.90 15.82
C CYS A 182 -7.51 -12.45 17.18
N ALA A 183 -6.50 -13.14 17.70
CA ALA A 183 -5.88 -12.85 18.99
C ALA A 183 -5.18 -11.47 19.07
N TYR A 184 -5.10 -10.76 17.95
CA TYR A 184 -4.53 -9.41 17.82
C TYR A 184 -5.54 -8.40 17.26
N SER A 185 -6.85 -8.73 17.26
CA SER A 185 -7.91 -7.88 16.71
C SER A 185 -7.98 -6.50 17.37
N ASP A 186 -7.67 -6.39 18.66
CA ASP A 186 -7.81 -5.13 19.40
C ASP A 186 -6.91 -4.02 18.85
N VAL A 187 -5.78 -4.38 18.24
CA VAL A 187 -4.90 -3.43 17.56
C VAL A 187 -5.40 -3.12 16.15
N MET A 188 -6.05 -4.09 15.50
CA MET A 188 -6.61 -3.92 14.15
C MET A 188 -7.89 -3.08 14.16
N ASP A 189 -8.72 -3.18 15.21
CA ASP A 189 -10.03 -2.53 15.31
C ASP A 189 -9.93 -0.99 15.30
N ASN A 190 -8.77 -0.43 15.67
CA ASN A 190 -8.51 1.02 15.67
C ASN A 190 -7.74 1.53 14.44
N GLU A 191 -7.30 0.64 13.55
CA GLU A 191 -6.47 0.98 12.40
C GLU A 191 -7.26 0.78 11.10
N LEU A 192 -7.09 1.70 10.14
CA LEU A 192 -7.69 1.55 8.82
C LEU A 192 -6.81 0.66 7.95
N VAL A 193 -7.29 -0.55 7.66
CA VAL A 193 -6.59 -1.56 6.88
C VAL A 193 -7.31 -1.84 5.56
N ILE A 194 -6.58 -1.80 4.46
CA ILE A 194 -7.08 -2.16 3.12
C ILE A 194 -6.11 -3.15 2.48
N ALA A 195 -6.60 -4.28 1.97
CA ALA A 195 -5.78 -5.38 1.44
C ALA A 195 -4.63 -5.83 2.37
N GLY A 196 -4.80 -5.73 3.69
CA GLY A 196 -3.75 -6.04 4.68
C GLY A 196 -2.68 -4.95 4.87
N VAL A 197 -2.91 -3.75 4.32
CA VAL A 197 -2.01 -2.59 4.46
C VAL A 197 -2.60 -1.56 5.42
N PHE A 198 -1.83 -1.17 6.43
CA PHE A 198 -2.17 -0.12 7.40
C PHE A 198 -1.97 1.26 6.75
N LEU A 199 -3.06 1.97 6.44
CA LEU A 199 -2.96 3.21 5.66
C LEU A 199 -2.16 4.31 6.37
N ARG A 200 -2.28 4.42 7.70
CA ARG A 200 -1.51 5.39 8.50
C ARG A 200 0.00 5.21 8.31
N LEU A 201 0.47 3.96 8.36
CA LEU A 201 1.88 3.64 8.20
C LEU A 201 2.33 3.75 6.75
N PHE A 202 1.47 3.40 5.80
CA PHE A 202 1.77 3.58 4.38
C PHE A 202 1.95 5.05 4.01
N ILE A 203 1.07 5.94 4.51
CA ILE A 203 1.19 7.39 4.29
C ILE A 203 2.48 7.94 4.90
N ALA A 204 2.88 7.45 6.07
CA ALA A 204 4.15 7.84 6.70
C ALA A 204 5.38 7.35 5.93
N ASN A 205 5.29 6.18 5.30
CA ASN A 205 6.37 5.53 4.54
C ASN A 205 5.93 5.18 3.11
N PRO A 206 5.71 6.18 2.24
CA PRO A 206 5.01 5.97 0.97
C PRO A 206 5.86 5.29 -0.10
N SER A 207 7.18 5.16 0.10
CA SER A 207 8.08 4.39 -0.77
C SER A 207 8.09 2.88 -0.46
N TRP A 208 7.26 2.42 0.49
CA TRP A 208 7.19 1.03 0.89
C TRP A 208 6.70 0.13 -0.25
N GLN A 209 7.49 -0.89 -0.60
CA GLN A 209 7.12 -1.84 -1.64
C GLN A 209 6.17 -2.89 -1.10
N VAL A 210 4.86 -2.63 -1.24
CA VAL A 210 3.80 -3.57 -0.86
C VAL A 210 3.94 -4.89 -1.64
N ARG A 211 3.82 -6.03 -0.96
CA ARG A 211 3.97 -7.37 -1.59
C ARG A 211 2.94 -7.66 -2.69
N HIS A 212 1.69 -7.24 -2.50
CA HIS A 212 0.60 -7.42 -3.46
C HIS A 212 0.04 -6.09 -3.98
N PRO A 213 0.83 -5.32 -4.76
CA PRO A 213 0.48 -3.94 -5.11
C PRO A 213 -0.79 -3.86 -5.98
N LYS A 214 -1.06 -4.88 -6.81
CA LYS A 214 -2.27 -4.94 -7.64
C LYS A 214 -3.55 -5.10 -6.81
N GLN A 215 -3.51 -5.97 -5.80
CA GLN A 215 -4.65 -6.18 -4.90
C GLN A 215 -4.88 -4.93 -4.05
N PHE A 216 -3.82 -4.38 -3.48
CA PHE A 216 -3.89 -3.14 -2.71
C PHE A 216 -4.47 -1.99 -3.54
N THR A 217 -4.03 -1.82 -4.78
CA THR A 217 -4.56 -0.79 -5.69
C THR A 217 -6.06 -0.99 -5.96
N ALA A 218 -6.48 -2.22 -6.26
CA ALA A 218 -7.88 -2.54 -6.56
C ALA A 218 -8.80 -2.25 -5.38
N GLU A 219 -8.49 -2.80 -4.20
CA GLU A 219 -9.30 -2.59 -2.99
C GLU A 219 -9.28 -1.13 -2.53
N LEU A 220 -8.15 -0.41 -2.69
CA LEU A 220 -8.05 1.00 -2.33
C LEU A 220 -8.91 1.88 -3.26
N VAL A 221 -8.92 1.61 -4.57
CA VAL A 221 -9.78 2.33 -5.52
C VAL A 221 -11.25 2.03 -5.27
N GLU A 222 -11.61 0.77 -5.01
CA GLU A 222 -12.97 0.39 -4.65
C GLU A 222 -13.43 1.14 -3.40
N LYS A 223 -12.56 1.25 -2.38
CA LYS A 223 -12.87 2.03 -1.18
C LYS A 223 -13.00 3.53 -1.47
N VAL A 224 -12.19 4.10 -2.35
CA VAL A 224 -12.33 5.49 -2.82
C VAL A 224 -13.71 5.70 -3.46
N LEU A 225 -14.12 4.81 -4.37
CA LEU A 225 -15.41 4.90 -5.06
C LEU A 225 -16.57 4.80 -4.07
N GLU A 226 -16.49 3.89 -3.08
CA GLU A 226 -17.48 3.79 -2.00
C GLU A 226 -17.58 5.08 -1.17
N CYS A 227 -16.43 5.71 -0.86
CA CYS A 227 -16.40 6.98 -0.14
C CYS A 227 -16.95 8.16 -0.94
N MET A 228 -16.89 8.09 -2.28
CA MET A 228 -17.50 9.11 -3.14
C MET A 228 -19.02 8.99 -3.18
N GLU A 229 -19.56 7.77 -3.04
CA GLU A 229 -21.00 7.53 -2.96
C GLU A 229 -21.58 7.83 -1.57
N ARG A 230 -20.84 7.47 -0.52
CA ARG A 230 -21.27 7.60 0.88
C ARG A 230 -20.18 8.24 1.74
N PRO A 231 -20.51 9.22 2.59
CA PRO A 231 -19.52 9.83 3.45
C PRO A 231 -19.00 8.82 4.49
N ILE A 232 -17.70 8.59 4.48
CA ILE A 232 -16.97 7.78 5.47
C ILE A 232 -16.01 8.72 6.23
N PRO A 233 -15.91 8.63 7.57
CA PRO A 233 -15.06 9.52 8.37
C PRO A 233 -13.58 9.55 7.95
N ASP A 234 -13.07 8.45 7.39
CA ASP A 234 -11.65 8.30 7.04
C ASP A 234 -11.29 8.65 5.58
N MET A 235 -12.18 9.36 4.88
CA MET A 235 -12.00 9.70 3.45
C MET A 235 -10.66 10.40 3.16
N ASN A 236 -10.22 11.30 4.04
CA ASN A 236 -8.93 12.00 3.87
C ASN A 236 -7.74 11.05 3.94
N THR A 237 -7.78 10.05 4.83
CA THR A 237 -6.74 9.03 4.97
C THR A 237 -6.69 8.15 3.72
N ILE A 238 -7.84 7.71 3.24
CA ILE A 238 -7.95 6.89 2.01
C ILE A 238 -7.43 7.67 0.80
N THR A 239 -7.83 8.94 0.68
CA THR A 239 -7.37 9.84 -0.39
C THR A 239 -5.85 10.00 -0.34
N SER A 240 -5.30 10.28 0.84
CA SER A 240 -3.87 10.48 1.03
C SER A 240 -3.07 9.22 0.71
N ALA A 241 -3.56 8.04 1.10
CA ALA A 241 -2.95 6.76 0.78
C ALA A 241 -2.98 6.49 -0.74
N PHE A 242 -4.11 6.76 -1.41
CA PHE A 242 -4.22 6.55 -2.85
C PHE A 242 -3.31 7.50 -3.64
N VAL A 243 -3.26 8.77 -3.25
CA VAL A 243 -2.32 9.74 -3.82
C VAL A 243 -0.87 9.32 -3.60
N ALA A 244 -0.50 8.94 -2.37
CA ALA A 244 0.83 8.46 -2.05
C ALA A 244 1.23 7.25 -2.91
N LEU A 245 0.29 6.32 -3.14
CA LEU A 245 0.47 5.16 -4.01
C LEU A 245 0.74 5.59 -5.46
N LEU A 246 -0.07 6.50 -6.02
CA LEU A 246 0.11 6.99 -7.39
C LEU A 246 1.44 7.73 -7.57
N SER A 247 1.84 8.56 -6.60
CA SER A 247 3.07 9.35 -6.67
C SER A 247 4.35 8.50 -6.53
N ASN A 248 4.35 7.50 -5.64
CA ASN A 248 5.56 6.71 -5.35
C ASN A 248 5.66 5.42 -6.17
N HIS A 249 4.53 4.90 -6.66
CA HIS A 249 4.46 3.68 -7.45
C HIS A 249 3.68 3.90 -8.76
N PRO A 250 4.10 4.81 -9.65
CA PRO A 250 3.30 5.24 -10.81
C PRO A 250 2.95 4.11 -11.80
N THR A 251 3.70 3.02 -11.79
CA THR A 251 3.44 1.84 -12.63
C THR A 251 2.13 1.14 -12.28
N VAL A 252 1.64 1.24 -11.04
CA VAL A 252 0.37 0.61 -10.63
C VAL A 252 -0.84 1.29 -11.28
N ALA A 253 -0.75 2.60 -11.52
CA ALA A 253 -1.79 3.39 -12.16
C ALA A 253 -2.05 2.95 -13.61
N ASN A 254 -1.03 2.41 -14.29
CA ASN A 254 -1.14 1.96 -15.68
C ASN A 254 -2.18 0.83 -15.87
N HIS A 255 -2.52 0.12 -14.80
CA HIS A 255 -3.48 -0.98 -14.83
C HIS A 255 -4.93 -0.55 -14.57
N LEU A 256 -5.15 0.64 -14.00
CA LEU A 256 -6.48 1.14 -13.64
C LEU A 256 -7.46 1.23 -14.84
N PRO A 257 -7.06 1.68 -16.04
CA PRO A 257 -7.98 1.77 -17.17
C PRO A 257 -8.61 0.43 -17.55
N ALA A 258 -7.82 -0.65 -17.54
CA ALA A 258 -8.26 -1.97 -17.94
C ALA A 258 -9.25 -2.61 -16.94
N GLN A 259 -9.29 -2.11 -15.70
CA GLN A 259 -10.15 -2.62 -14.63
C GLN A 259 -11.53 -1.95 -14.61
N GLY A 260 -11.75 -0.89 -15.39
CA GLY A 260 -13.08 -0.26 -15.50
C GLY A 260 -13.44 0.68 -14.34
N TYR A 261 -12.49 1.03 -13.47
CA TYR A 261 -12.73 1.97 -12.37
C TYR A 261 -12.88 3.44 -12.82
N LEU A 262 -12.20 3.85 -13.90
CA LEU A 262 -12.22 5.26 -14.38
C LEU A 262 -13.61 5.72 -14.88
N PRO A 263 -14.37 4.92 -15.66
CA PRO A 263 -15.76 5.26 -15.98
C PRO A 263 -16.65 5.47 -14.75
N GLN A 264 -16.51 4.62 -13.73
CA GLN A 264 -17.27 4.74 -12.49
C GLN A 264 -16.88 6.02 -11.74
N PHE A 265 -15.59 6.31 -11.64
CA PHE A 265 -15.06 7.54 -11.05
C PHE A 265 -15.64 8.80 -11.73
N CYS A 266 -15.68 8.85 -13.07
CA CYS A 266 -16.26 9.97 -13.82
C CYS A 266 -17.77 10.14 -13.60
N ALA A 267 -18.52 9.03 -13.51
CA ALA A 267 -19.94 9.06 -13.23
C ALA A 267 -20.20 9.63 -11.82
N LEU A 268 -19.44 9.17 -10.82
CA LEU A 268 -19.54 9.65 -9.45
C LEU A 268 -19.12 11.11 -9.30
N MET A 269 -18.08 11.54 -10.02
CA MET A 269 -17.70 12.96 -10.07
C MET A 269 -18.88 13.83 -10.56
N SER A 270 -19.63 13.36 -11.56
CA SER A 270 -20.77 14.08 -12.12
C SER A 270 -21.99 14.08 -11.18
N SER A 271 -22.22 13.00 -10.43
CA SER A 271 -23.30 12.91 -9.44
C SER A 271 -22.94 13.47 -8.05
N SER A 272 -21.65 13.72 -7.79
CA SER A 272 -21.07 13.96 -6.46
C SER A 272 -21.73 15.07 -5.63
N THR A 273 -21.73 14.81 -4.34
CA THR A 273 -22.11 15.68 -3.21
C THR A 273 -20.90 16.46 -2.71
N ASN A 274 -21.12 17.56 -1.99
CA ASN A 274 -20.05 18.49 -1.60
C ASN A 274 -19.00 17.91 -0.61
N HIS A 275 -19.22 16.73 -0.02
CA HIS A 275 -18.29 16.19 0.98
C HIS A 275 -17.10 15.44 0.39
N ALA A 276 -17.25 14.80 -0.77
CA ALA A 276 -16.17 14.07 -1.43
C ALA A 276 -15.44 14.91 -2.50
N SER A 277 -15.90 16.14 -2.74
CA SER A 277 -15.39 17.03 -3.80
C SER A 277 -13.89 17.30 -3.64
N HIS A 278 -13.42 17.57 -2.42
CA HIS A 278 -12.00 17.79 -2.11
C HIS A 278 -11.15 16.59 -2.57
N SER A 279 -11.43 15.40 -2.04
CA SER A 279 -10.72 14.17 -2.38
C SER A 279 -10.77 13.83 -3.86
N THR A 280 -11.94 14.00 -4.49
CA THR A 280 -12.13 13.70 -5.90
C THR A 280 -11.24 14.56 -6.79
N ILE A 281 -11.12 15.85 -6.50
CA ILE A 281 -10.26 16.77 -7.25
C ILE A 281 -8.78 16.36 -7.13
N ILE A 282 -8.32 16.08 -5.91
CA ILE A 282 -6.92 15.70 -5.67
C ILE A 282 -6.59 14.39 -6.39
N ILE A 283 -7.47 13.38 -6.30
CA ILE A 283 -7.29 12.10 -6.97
C ILE A 283 -7.28 12.27 -8.49
N LEU A 284 -8.22 13.04 -9.03
CA LEU A 284 -8.31 13.30 -10.46
C LEU A 284 -7.02 13.97 -10.99
N SER A 285 -6.46 14.92 -10.25
CA SER A 285 -5.21 15.59 -10.63
C SER A 285 -4.07 14.58 -10.84
N HIS A 286 -3.88 13.66 -9.89
CA HIS A 286 -2.84 12.63 -9.99
C HIS A 286 -3.13 11.58 -11.07
N LEU A 287 -4.40 11.20 -11.28
CA LEU A 287 -4.79 10.31 -12.37
C LEU A 287 -4.52 10.96 -13.75
N ALA A 288 -4.75 12.27 -13.88
CA ALA A 288 -4.52 13.00 -15.13
C ALA A 288 -3.03 13.17 -15.47
N GLU A 289 -2.13 13.12 -14.47
CA GLU A 289 -0.68 13.13 -14.69
C GLU A 289 -0.18 11.79 -15.29
N ASN A 290 -0.83 10.67 -14.97
CA ASN A 290 -0.49 9.38 -15.55
C ASN A 290 -0.99 9.26 -16.99
N THR A 291 -0.10 8.94 -17.94
CA THR A 291 -0.42 8.91 -19.37
C THR A 291 -1.51 7.92 -19.74
N TYR A 292 -1.51 6.71 -19.16
CA TYR A 292 -2.50 5.68 -19.46
C TYR A 292 -3.88 6.03 -18.89
N CYS A 293 -3.92 6.56 -17.68
CA CYS A 293 -5.15 7.06 -17.07
C CYS A 293 -5.70 8.25 -17.85
N ALA A 294 -4.85 9.22 -18.22
CA ALA A 294 -5.23 10.39 -19.01
C ALA A 294 -5.81 10.01 -20.39
N ASP A 295 -5.17 9.09 -21.11
CA ASP A 295 -5.65 8.61 -22.42
C ASP A 295 -7.01 7.91 -22.31
N SER A 296 -7.26 7.21 -21.20
CA SER A 296 -8.57 6.60 -20.94
C SER A 296 -9.62 7.62 -20.52
N LEU A 297 -9.27 8.57 -19.65
CA LEU A 297 -10.15 9.65 -19.20
C LEU A 297 -10.55 10.58 -20.35
N ALA A 298 -9.67 10.81 -21.32
CA ALA A 298 -9.94 11.65 -22.49
C ALA A 298 -11.14 11.17 -23.33
N LYS A 299 -11.41 9.86 -23.31
CA LYS A 299 -12.52 9.23 -24.03
C LYS A 299 -13.83 9.22 -23.23
N LEU A 300 -13.79 9.64 -21.97
CA LEU A 300 -14.94 9.64 -21.05
C LEU A 300 -15.53 11.04 -20.91
N ASN A 301 -16.80 11.09 -20.53
CA ASN A 301 -17.47 12.33 -20.17
C ASN A 301 -17.01 12.81 -18.79
N CYS A 302 -15.92 13.58 -18.75
CA CYS A 302 -15.30 14.04 -17.51
C CYS A 302 -15.38 15.56 -17.32
N ILE A 303 -15.40 16.36 -18.40
CA ILE A 303 -15.33 17.83 -18.31
C ILE A 303 -16.49 18.43 -17.51
N GLY A 304 -17.72 17.94 -17.73
CA GLY A 304 -18.89 18.42 -16.98
C GLY A 304 -18.77 18.15 -15.48
N GLY A 305 -18.21 17.00 -15.10
CA GLY A 305 -17.92 16.65 -13.72
C GLY A 305 -16.82 17.55 -13.11
N ILE A 306 -15.75 17.82 -13.86
CA ILE A 306 -14.67 18.73 -13.45
C ILE A 306 -15.22 20.14 -13.21
N MET A 307 -16.03 20.66 -14.13
CA MET A 307 -16.66 21.97 -13.99
C MET A 307 -17.55 22.05 -12.75
N LYS A 308 -18.30 20.99 -12.44
CA LYS A 308 -19.11 20.90 -11.23
C LYS A 308 -18.24 20.96 -9.97
N LEU A 309 -17.15 20.19 -9.92
CA LEU A 309 -16.20 20.17 -8.81
C LEU A 309 -15.54 21.54 -8.58
N MET A 310 -15.11 22.20 -9.66
CA MET A 310 -14.54 23.56 -9.60
C MET A 310 -15.50 24.57 -8.96
N LYS A 311 -16.80 24.45 -9.25
CA LYS A 311 -17.84 25.31 -8.67
C LYS A 311 -18.13 25.00 -7.21
N GLN A 312 -18.07 23.72 -6.83
CA GLN A 312 -18.34 23.27 -5.46
C GLN A 312 -17.18 23.60 -4.50
N GLN A 313 -15.94 23.50 -4.98
CA GLN A 313 -14.74 23.68 -4.16
C GLN A 313 -13.78 24.73 -4.78
N PRO A 314 -14.06 26.04 -4.63
CA PRO A 314 -13.26 27.11 -5.22
C PRO A 314 -11.79 27.10 -4.77
N ALA A 315 -11.49 26.61 -3.56
CA ALA A 315 -10.13 26.52 -3.04
C ALA A 315 -9.21 25.62 -3.89
N LEU A 316 -9.77 24.60 -4.56
CA LEU A 316 -9.04 23.63 -5.38
C LEU A 316 -9.21 23.86 -6.89
N ILE A 317 -9.52 25.11 -7.30
CA ILE A 317 -9.58 25.47 -8.72
C ILE A 317 -8.25 25.19 -9.42
N ARG A 318 -7.11 25.39 -8.73
CA ARG A 318 -5.77 25.10 -9.27
C ARG A 318 -5.63 23.63 -9.66
N ASP A 319 -5.94 22.71 -8.75
CA ASP A 319 -5.78 21.26 -8.98
C ASP A 319 -6.74 20.76 -10.06
N SER A 320 -7.97 21.28 -10.07
CA SER A 320 -8.94 20.98 -11.13
C SER A 320 -8.48 21.48 -12.51
N ALA A 321 -7.90 22.70 -12.55
CA ALA A 321 -7.35 23.27 -13.78
C ALA A 321 -6.10 22.52 -14.25
N HIS A 322 -5.28 22.04 -13.31
CA HIS A 322 -4.12 21.21 -13.59
C HIS A 322 -4.54 19.88 -14.22
N ALA A 323 -5.50 19.18 -13.61
CA ALA A 323 -6.07 17.95 -14.17
C ALA A 323 -6.59 18.18 -15.60
N LEU A 324 -7.35 19.27 -15.79
CA LEU A 324 -7.88 19.65 -17.08
C LEU A 324 -6.79 19.92 -18.13
N LYS A 325 -5.75 20.67 -17.76
CA LYS A 325 -4.59 20.95 -18.63
C LYS A 325 -3.92 19.65 -19.08
N CYS A 326 -3.69 18.73 -18.13
CA CYS A 326 -3.04 17.44 -18.39
C CYS A 326 -3.86 16.58 -19.36
N LEU A 327 -5.19 16.53 -19.19
CA LEU A 327 -6.10 15.84 -20.11
C LEU A 327 -6.11 16.50 -21.50
N LEU A 328 -6.22 17.83 -21.57
CA LEU A 328 -6.30 18.55 -22.85
C LEU A 328 -5.00 18.52 -23.65
N LYS A 329 -3.84 18.26 -23.01
CA LYS A 329 -2.56 18.04 -23.70
C LYS A 329 -2.60 16.88 -24.70
N ARG A 330 -3.57 15.97 -24.57
CA ARG A 330 -3.76 14.85 -25.51
C ARG A 330 -4.29 15.28 -26.88
N ASN A 331 -4.82 16.50 -27.00
CA ASN A 331 -5.45 17.03 -28.23
C ASN A 331 -6.53 16.08 -28.78
N CYS A 332 -7.45 15.66 -27.91
CA CYS A 332 -8.53 14.73 -28.24
C CYS A 332 -9.80 15.49 -28.60
N ASN A 333 -10.40 15.19 -29.77
CA ASN A 333 -11.59 15.87 -30.28
C ASN A 333 -12.78 15.77 -29.32
N GLU A 334 -12.94 14.63 -28.63
CA GLU A 334 -14.00 14.38 -27.65
C GLU A 334 -13.92 15.34 -26.46
N LEU A 335 -12.71 15.64 -25.98
CA LEU A 335 -12.52 16.61 -24.91
C LEU A 335 -12.82 18.04 -25.39
N ALA A 336 -12.39 18.41 -26.61
CA ALA A 336 -12.69 19.71 -27.18
C ALA A 336 -14.20 19.91 -27.41
N ALA A 337 -14.90 18.87 -27.87
CA ALA A 337 -16.36 18.87 -28.00
C ALA A 337 -17.05 19.03 -26.64
N GLN A 338 -16.57 18.34 -25.60
CA GLN A 338 -17.08 18.49 -24.24
C GLN A 338 -16.85 19.88 -23.67
N MET A 339 -15.68 20.49 -23.92
CA MET A 339 -15.37 21.86 -23.48
C MET A 339 -16.38 22.89 -24.02
N LEU A 340 -16.81 22.72 -25.28
CA LEU A 340 -17.83 23.56 -25.91
C LEU A 340 -19.24 23.24 -25.38
N SER A 341 -19.62 21.97 -25.32
CA SER A 341 -20.99 21.59 -24.95
C SER A 341 -21.34 21.88 -23.49
N THR A 342 -20.34 21.89 -22.60
CA THR A 342 -20.51 22.18 -21.17
C THR A 342 -20.41 23.67 -20.84
N GLY A 343 -19.98 24.52 -21.78
CA GLY A 343 -19.69 25.93 -21.53
C GLY A 343 -18.45 26.15 -20.63
N MET A 344 -17.52 25.20 -20.65
CA MET A 344 -16.32 25.24 -19.82
C MET A 344 -15.36 26.35 -20.28
N VAL A 345 -15.30 26.64 -21.59
CA VAL A 345 -14.43 27.69 -22.15
C VAL A 345 -14.80 29.06 -21.58
N GLU A 346 -16.09 29.40 -21.59
CA GLU A 346 -16.64 30.65 -21.07
C GLU A 346 -16.45 30.75 -19.56
N TYR A 347 -16.67 29.64 -18.85
CA TYR A 347 -16.46 29.57 -17.41
C TYR A 347 -14.99 29.82 -17.02
N LEU A 348 -14.04 29.22 -17.75
CA LEU A 348 -12.61 29.45 -17.52
C LEU A 348 -12.20 30.90 -17.82
N LEU A 349 -12.75 31.52 -18.88
CA LEU A 349 -12.53 32.94 -19.17
C LEU A 349 -13.05 33.84 -18.04
N GLN A 350 -14.22 33.53 -17.49
CA GLN A 350 -14.77 34.24 -16.33
C GLN A 350 -13.83 34.12 -15.11
N LEU A 351 -13.30 32.93 -14.85
CA LEU A 351 -12.35 32.69 -13.75
C LEU A 351 -11.02 33.46 -13.94
N LEU A 352 -10.54 33.63 -15.17
CA LEU A 352 -9.34 34.44 -15.45
C LEU A 352 -9.55 35.93 -15.12
N GLY A 353 -10.78 36.42 -15.30
CA GLY A 353 -11.19 37.79 -14.93
C GLY A 353 -11.44 37.98 -13.44
N ASP A 354 -11.74 36.91 -12.70
CA ASP A 354 -11.99 36.96 -11.27
C ASP A 354 -10.68 36.93 -10.44
N ASN A 355 -10.79 37.30 -9.17
CA ASN A 355 -9.73 37.26 -8.17
C ASN A 355 -9.60 35.88 -7.50
N MET A 356 -10.46 34.90 -7.84
CA MET A 356 -10.43 33.51 -7.35
C MET A 356 -10.16 33.42 -5.84
N LYS A 357 -11.04 34.04 -5.04
CA LYS A 357 -10.89 34.12 -3.58
C LYS A 357 -10.81 32.73 -2.96
N GLY A 358 -9.76 32.48 -2.15
CA GLY A 358 -9.55 31.21 -1.45
C GLY A 358 -8.60 30.23 -2.13
N VAL A 359 -8.03 30.59 -3.29
CA VAL A 359 -6.96 29.82 -3.94
C VAL A 359 -5.59 30.30 -3.44
N ASP A 360 -4.74 29.38 -2.98
CA ASP A 360 -3.42 29.71 -2.42
C ASP A 360 -2.51 30.48 -3.38
N SER A 361 -2.50 30.07 -4.66
CA SER A 361 -1.72 30.71 -5.72
C SER A 361 -2.59 31.02 -6.94
N VAL A 362 -3.18 32.22 -6.93
CA VAL A 362 -4.00 32.73 -8.03
C VAL A 362 -3.22 32.77 -9.34
N ALA A 363 -1.95 33.19 -9.31
CA ALA A 363 -1.11 33.22 -10.51
C ALA A 363 -0.88 31.82 -11.11
N ALA A 364 -0.59 30.81 -10.27
CA ALA A 364 -0.43 29.44 -10.74
C ALA A 364 -1.75 28.88 -11.28
N ALA A 365 -2.89 29.14 -10.62
CA ALA A 365 -4.20 28.74 -11.13
C ALA A 365 -4.50 29.38 -12.49
N LYS A 366 -4.23 30.67 -12.67
CA LYS A 366 -4.37 31.34 -13.99
C LYS A 366 -3.47 30.70 -15.04
N ALA A 367 -2.22 30.35 -14.69
CA ALA A 367 -1.30 29.67 -15.59
C ALA A 367 -1.82 28.30 -16.04
N GLU A 368 -2.36 27.49 -15.12
CA GLU A 368 -2.97 26.20 -15.42
C GLU A 368 -4.18 26.35 -16.35
N ILE A 369 -5.06 27.32 -16.08
CA ILE A 369 -6.23 27.63 -16.92
C ILE A 369 -5.81 28.07 -18.32
N VAL A 370 -4.84 28.98 -18.43
CA VAL A 370 -4.32 29.44 -19.73
C VAL A 370 -3.70 28.27 -20.50
N GLY A 371 -2.95 27.40 -19.83
CA GLY A 371 -2.38 26.20 -20.43
C GLY A 371 -3.47 25.26 -20.97
N ALA A 372 -4.54 25.03 -20.20
CA ALA A 372 -5.69 24.24 -20.64
C ALA A 372 -6.36 24.84 -21.90
N LEU A 373 -6.62 26.15 -21.92
CA LEU A 373 -7.22 26.85 -23.06
C LEU A 373 -6.33 26.84 -24.31
N LYS A 374 -5.01 26.97 -24.14
CA LYS A 374 -4.06 26.83 -25.25
C LYS A 374 -4.06 25.42 -25.82
N ASN A 375 -4.02 24.39 -24.98
CA ASN A 375 -4.02 22.99 -25.41
C ASN A 375 -5.28 22.64 -26.21
N VAL A 376 -6.47 23.02 -25.74
CA VAL A 376 -7.72 22.71 -26.46
C VAL A 376 -7.84 23.48 -27.78
N SER A 377 -7.20 24.64 -27.92
CA SER A 377 -7.18 25.41 -29.16
C SER A 377 -6.33 24.76 -30.26
N LEU A 378 -5.45 23.81 -29.90
CA LEU A 378 -4.65 23.04 -30.85
C LEU A 378 -5.44 21.88 -31.49
N ASP A 379 -6.68 21.64 -31.04
CA ASP A 379 -7.55 20.62 -31.60
C ASP A 379 -7.89 20.91 -33.07
N LEU A 380 -7.81 19.86 -33.91
CA LEU A 380 -7.95 20.02 -35.36
C LEU A 380 -9.40 20.25 -35.82
N GLN A 381 -10.40 19.85 -35.03
CA GLN A 381 -11.81 19.87 -35.43
C GLN A 381 -12.58 21.03 -34.81
N TYR A 382 -12.41 21.24 -33.51
CA TYR A 382 -13.14 22.24 -32.73
C TYR A 382 -12.24 23.41 -32.31
N GLY A 383 -10.92 23.30 -32.46
CA GLY A 383 -9.96 24.33 -32.04
C GLY A 383 -10.19 25.68 -32.70
N ALA A 384 -10.58 25.73 -33.99
CA ALA A 384 -10.89 26.97 -34.68
C ALA A 384 -12.08 27.71 -34.05
N LYS A 385 -13.15 26.98 -33.71
CA LYS A 385 -14.34 27.54 -33.04
C LYS A 385 -14.00 28.01 -31.62
N ILE A 386 -13.16 27.27 -30.90
CA ILE A 386 -12.71 27.67 -29.56
C ILE A 386 -11.84 28.93 -29.66
N ALA A 387 -10.95 29.01 -30.64
CA ALA A 387 -10.10 30.19 -30.87
C ALA A 387 -10.92 31.44 -31.20
N GLU A 388 -12.03 31.29 -31.94
CA GLU A 388 -12.99 32.37 -32.20
C GLU A 388 -13.59 32.91 -30.89
N ILE A 389 -14.15 32.03 -30.05
CA ILE A 389 -14.69 32.40 -28.72
C ILE A 389 -13.62 33.10 -27.86
N LEU A 390 -12.40 32.58 -27.88
CA LEU A 390 -11.28 33.16 -27.14
C LEU A 390 -10.90 34.56 -27.68
N SER A 391 -10.96 34.76 -28.99
CA SER A 391 -10.63 36.04 -29.63
C SER A 391 -11.63 37.16 -29.35
N GLU A 392 -12.90 36.81 -29.10
CA GLU A 392 -13.94 37.77 -28.71
C GLU A 392 -13.74 38.27 -27.27
N SER A 393 -13.00 37.54 -26.45
CA SER A 393 -12.76 37.88 -25.05
C SER A 393 -11.62 38.89 -24.87
N SER A 394 -11.96 40.04 -24.29
CA SER A 394 -10.98 41.07 -23.91
C SER A 394 -10.00 40.60 -22.83
N ILE A 395 -10.41 39.64 -21.99
CA ILE A 395 -9.57 39.05 -20.93
C ILE A 395 -8.49 38.18 -21.57
N TRP A 396 -8.85 37.37 -22.57
CA TRP A 396 -7.92 36.45 -23.22
C TRP A 396 -6.76 37.17 -23.94
N ALA A 397 -7.01 38.37 -24.47
CA ALA A 397 -5.99 39.19 -25.11
C ALA A 397 -4.76 39.44 -24.22
N GLN A 398 -4.94 39.47 -22.89
CA GLN A 398 -3.85 39.68 -21.92
C GLN A 398 -2.96 38.43 -21.74
N TYR A 399 -3.48 37.23 -22.03
CA TYR A 399 -2.84 35.95 -21.74
C TYR A 399 -2.41 35.15 -22.98
N LYS A 400 -2.96 35.48 -24.15
CA LYS A 400 -2.68 34.80 -25.43
C LYS A 400 -1.18 34.65 -25.70
N ASP A 401 -0.41 35.72 -25.51
CA ASP A 401 1.01 35.78 -25.86
C ASP A 401 1.96 35.49 -24.68
N GLN A 402 1.44 35.30 -23.47
CA GLN A 402 2.27 34.98 -22.29
C GLN A 402 2.82 33.55 -22.37
N ARG A 403 4.16 33.41 -22.34
CA ARG A 403 4.83 32.10 -22.21
C ARG A 403 4.84 31.66 -20.74
N HIS A 404 4.87 30.34 -20.52
CA HIS A 404 4.71 29.68 -19.21
C HIS A 404 5.66 30.17 -18.09
N ASP A 405 6.73 30.88 -18.42
CA ASP A 405 7.84 31.15 -17.48
C ASP A 405 7.75 32.51 -16.76
N LEU A 406 6.84 33.41 -17.16
CA LEU A 406 6.78 34.76 -16.58
C LEU A 406 5.33 35.30 -16.56
N PHE A 407 4.54 34.89 -15.57
CA PHE A 407 3.27 35.55 -15.25
C PHE A 407 3.54 36.79 -14.38
N ILE A 408 3.80 37.93 -15.02
CA ILE A 408 3.80 39.24 -14.36
C ILE A 408 2.47 39.94 -14.66
N PRO A 409 1.69 40.37 -13.66
CA PRO A 409 0.51 41.18 -13.90
C PRO A 409 0.90 42.50 -14.57
N ALA A 410 0.26 42.84 -15.68
CA ALA A 410 0.59 43.96 -16.56
C ALA A 410 0.47 45.37 -15.91
N ASN A 411 0.14 45.47 -14.62
CA ASN A 411 -0.15 46.75 -13.97
C ASN A 411 1.05 47.48 -13.35
N ASN A 412 2.29 46.97 -13.47
CA ASN A 412 3.49 47.68 -12.98
C ASN A 412 4.58 47.80 -14.05
N VAL A 413 4.22 48.19 -15.27
CA VAL A 413 5.23 48.77 -16.18
C VAL A 413 5.39 50.25 -15.81
N HIS A 414 6.07 50.50 -14.70
CA HIS A 414 6.72 51.79 -14.54
C HIS A 414 7.83 51.86 -15.57
N ALA A 415 7.56 52.63 -16.62
CA ALA A 415 8.52 53.02 -17.63
C ALA A 415 9.79 53.56 -16.96
N ILE A 416 10.87 52.79 -16.98
CA ILE A 416 12.21 53.35 -16.83
C ILE A 416 12.51 54.03 -18.16
N THR A 417 12.10 55.29 -18.26
CA THR A 417 12.59 56.20 -19.29
C THR A 417 14.08 56.44 -19.05
N GLY A 418 14.92 55.59 -19.65
CA GLY A 418 16.37 55.80 -19.75
C GLY A 418 16.73 56.26 -21.14
N ALA A 419 16.80 57.57 -21.36
CA ALA A 419 17.42 58.14 -22.54
C ALA A 419 18.94 57.90 -22.50
N SER A 420 19.45 57.34 -23.60
CA SER A 420 20.79 57.50 -24.19
C SER A 420 22.01 57.69 -23.27
N SER A 421 22.84 56.65 -23.15
CA SER A 421 24.27 56.78 -23.44
C SER A 421 24.85 55.39 -23.75
N GLY A 422 25.62 55.32 -24.84
CA GLY A 422 26.14 54.07 -25.38
C GLY A 422 27.21 53.45 -24.48
N ILE A 423 27.31 52.13 -24.56
CA ILE A 423 28.52 51.34 -24.85
C ILE A 423 28.06 49.88 -24.86
N ALA A 424 28.26 49.21 -25.98
CA ALA A 424 28.07 47.77 -26.13
C ALA A 424 29.08 47.04 -25.24
N GLY A 425 28.60 46.33 -24.23
CA GLY A 425 29.41 45.47 -23.36
C GLY A 425 28.85 44.05 -23.37
N TYR A 426 29.63 43.12 -23.90
CA TYR A 426 29.41 41.68 -23.89
C TYR A 426 29.05 41.16 -22.49
N LEU A 427 27.94 40.43 -22.38
CA LEU A 427 27.58 39.66 -21.19
C LEU A 427 28.22 38.26 -21.27
N THR A 428 29.48 38.17 -20.84
CA THR A 428 30.08 36.90 -20.38
C THR A 428 29.97 36.83 -18.87
N GLU A 429 29.01 36.01 -18.43
CA GLU A 429 29.05 35.12 -17.27
C GLU A 429 30.32 35.21 -16.37
N ARG A 430 30.17 35.75 -15.15
CA ARG A 430 30.88 35.32 -13.93
C ARG A 430 30.46 36.13 -12.70
N MET A 431 29.92 35.46 -11.69
CA MET A 431 30.48 35.39 -10.33
C MET A 431 29.60 34.49 -9.44
N PHE A 432 29.81 33.17 -9.58
CA PHE A 432 29.71 32.25 -8.46
C PHE A 432 31.10 32.23 -7.81
N THR A 433 31.19 32.66 -6.54
CA THR A 433 32.40 32.53 -5.72
C THR A 433 32.56 31.09 -5.22
N PRO A 434 33.70 30.41 -5.48
CA PRO A 434 33.99 29.07 -4.97
C PRO A 434 34.59 29.11 -3.54
N PRO A 435 34.54 27.99 -2.79
CA PRO A 435 35.15 27.90 -1.46
C PRO A 435 36.69 27.79 -1.53
N SER A 436 37.33 28.22 -0.45
CA SER A 436 38.77 28.43 -0.28
C SER A 436 39.61 27.15 -0.33
N THR A 437 40.65 27.15 -1.17
CA THR A 437 41.71 26.15 -1.26
C THR A 437 42.87 26.47 -0.32
N ASN A 438 42.99 25.75 0.79
CA ASN A 438 44.25 25.60 1.53
C ASN A 438 44.43 24.11 1.86
N PHE A 439 45.08 23.38 0.96
CA PHE A 439 45.55 22.01 1.17
C PHE A 439 47.03 21.95 0.79
N THR A 440 47.89 21.92 1.80
CA THR A 440 49.30 21.53 1.65
C THR A 440 49.39 20.00 1.79
N PRO A 441 50.06 19.29 0.87
CA PRO A 441 50.18 17.83 0.92
C PRO A 441 51.30 17.39 1.88
N PRO A 442 51.18 16.24 2.56
CA PRO A 442 52.26 15.66 3.36
C PRO A 442 53.30 14.94 2.47
N PRO A 443 54.59 14.88 2.89
CA PRO A 443 55.67 14.31 2.08
C PRO A 443 55.69 12.77 2.11
N ILE A 444 55.99 12.18 0.95
CA ILE A 444 56.18 10.74 0.74
C ILE A 444 57.65 10.40 0.97
N SER A 445 57.97 9.61 2.00
CA SER A 445 59.31 9.02 2.17
C SER A 445 59.43 7.73 1.36
N SER A 446 60.24 7.75 0.32
CA SER A 446 60.76 6.56 -0.35
C SER A 446 62.01 6.06 0.38
N LYS A 447 62.01 4.80 0.81
CA LYS A 447 63.22 4.01 1.02
C LYS A 447 63.01 2.63 0.40
N LYS A 448 63.87 2.32 -0.56
CA LYS A 448 64.08 0.99 -1.16
C LYS A 448 65.49 0.54 -0.75
N LEU A 449 65.71 -0.78 -0.83
CA LEU A 449 66.96 -1.56 -0.77
C LEU A 449 67.41 -1.90 0.68
N ASP A 450 67.89 -3.10 1.03
CA ASP A 450 68.21 -4.33 0.28
C ASP A 450 68.44 -5.48 1.28
N ASP A 451 68.52 -6.70 0.73
CA ASP A 451 68.99 -8.01 1.23
C ASP A 451 69.66 -8.16 2.60
N GLY A 452 69.32 -9.29 3.24
CA GLY A 452 70.00 -9.94 4.36
C GLY A 452 69.38 -11.30 4.67
#